data_AF-A0A6B3IPX4-F1
#
_entry.id   AF-A0A6B3IPX4-F1
#
_cell.length_a   1.000
_cell.length_b   1.000
_cell.length_c   1.000
_cell.angle_alpha   90.00
_cell.angle_beta   90.00
_cell.angle_gamma   90.00
#
_symmetry.space_group_name_H-M   'P 1'
#
loop_
_entity.id
_entity.type
_entity.pdbx_description
1 polymer ?
#
loop_
_entity_poly.entity_id
_entity_poly.type
_entity_poly.pdbx_seq_one_letter_code
_entity_poly.pdbx_strand_id
1 'polypeptide(L)'
;KHHSRSMFTHYVGVKRFDDVSGHPKELRPPADWHTGTMHHLIERGWFWIIPFDNHKDSRNPLCSVGLTMDERTYPKPKDITPEQEFELFLDKYPAVKRQFVGASKVREWVSTDRLQYSSKQTIGDRWCLMSHAAGFLDPLFSRGLSNTLEVVDALT
;
A
#
# COMPACT_ATOMS: atom_id res chain seq x y z
N LYS A 1 7.64 -9.44 16.88
CA LYS A 1 8.12 -9.72 15.50
C LYS A 1 7.06 -9.27 14.50
N HIS A 2 7.46 -8.54 13.45
CA HIS A 2 6.55 -8.10 12.39
C HIS A 2 5.97 -9.31 11.62
N HIS A 3 4.69 -9.23 11.28
CA HIS A 3 3.96 -10.27 10.59
C HIS A 3 2.81 -9.61 9.83
N SER A 4 2.89 -9.52 8.51
CA SER A 4 1.83 -8.92 7.71
C SER A 4 1.66 -9.63 6.38
N ARG A 5 0.45 -9.52 5.86
CA ARG A 5 0.07 -9.84 4.49
C ARG A 5 -0.49 -8.58 3.83
N SER A 6 -0.51 -8.53 2.51
CA SER A 6 -1.09 -7.41 1.78
C SER A 6 -2.03 -7.87 0.69
N MET A 7 -2.97 -7.00 0.36
CA MET A 7 -3.72 -7.05 -0.87
C MET A 7 -3.66 -5.71 -1.59
N PHE A 8 -3.61 -5.74 -2.92
CA PHE A 8 -3.47 -4.54 -3.71
C PHE A 8 -3.99 -4.65 -5.14
N THR A 9 -4.39 -3.52 -5.68
CA THR A 9 -4.86 -3.34 -7.06
C THR A 9 -4.78 -1.86 -7.47
N HIS A 10 -5.25 -1.53 -8.67
CA HIS A 10 -5.46 -0.16 -9.11
C HIS A 10 -6.95 0.14 -9.31
N TYR A 11 -7.35 1.35 -8.94
CA TYR A 11 -8.68 1.92 -9.14
C TYR A 11 -8.63 3.14 -10.07
N VAL A 12 -9.78 3.51 -10.63
CA VAL A 12 -10.06 4.84 -11.17
C VAL A 12 -11.14 5.52 -10.33
N GLY A 13 -11.18 6.85 -10.33
CA GLY A 13 -12.24 7.62 -9.65
C GLY A 13 -12.17 7.62 -8.13
N VAL A 14 -11.01 7.26 -7.55
CA VAL A 14 -10.77 7.41 -6.10
C VAL A 14 -10.74 8.90 -5.76
N LYS A 15 -11.65 9.34 -4.89
CA LYS A 15 -11.72 10.74 -4.49
C LYS A 15 -10.54 11.13 -3.61
N ARG A 16 -10.16 12.41 -3.68
CA ARG A 16 -9.17 13.01 -2.80
C ARG A 16 -9.71 12.98 -1.37
N PHE A 17 -8.91 12.49 -0.41
CA PHE A 17 -9.34 12.50 0.99
C PHE A 17 -9.57 13.94 1.49
N ASP A 18 -8.84 14.91 0.94
CA ASP A 18 -9.05 16.34 1.22
C ASP A 18 -10.51 16.78 1.01
N ASP A 19 -11.20 16.20 0.03
CA ASP A 19 -12.57 16.57 -0.35
C ASP A 19 -13.63 15.82 0.48
N VAL A 20 -13.28 14.64 1.00
CA VAL A 20 -14.24 13.73 1.66
C VAL A 20 -13.95 13.48 3.14
N SER A 21 -12.81 13.93 3.67
CA SER A 21 -12.39 13.66 5.06
C SER A 21 -13.35 14.24 6.09
N GLY A 22 -13.97 15.38 5.79
CA GLY A 22 -14.74 16.17 6.75
C GLY A 22 -13.87 16.86 7.81
N HIS A 23 -12.54 16.79 7.71
CA HIS A 23 -11.64 17.47 8.65
C HIS A 23 -11.68 18.99 8.43
N PRO A 24 -11.77 19.82 9.48
CA PRO A 24 -11.65 21.27 9.35
C PRO A 24 -10.32 21.67 8.71
N LYS A 25 -10.33 22.66 7.81
CA LYS A 25 -9.17 23.03 6.99
C LYS A 25 -7.98 23.47 7.85
N GLU A 26 -8.26 24.14 8.95
CA GLU A 26 -7.32 24.62 9.96
C GLU A 26 -6.60 23.50 10.73
N LEU A 27 -7.13 22.28 10.71
CA LEU A 27 -6.51 21.10 11.34
C LEU A 27 -5.82 20.17 10.32
N ARG A 28 -5.79 20.55 9.04
CA ARG A 28 -5.13 19.78 7.99
C ARG A 28 -3.65 20.13 7.89
N PRO A 29 -2.81 19.23 7.35
CA PRO A 29 -1.43 19.59 7.02
C PRO A 29 -1.37 20.75 6.02
N PRO A 30 -0.23 21.45 5.92
CA PRO A 30 -0.04 22.55 4.98
C PRO A 30 -0.18 22.15 3.50
N ALA A 31 0.04 20.87 3.19
CA ALA A 31 -0.11 20.31 1.85
C ALA A 31 -1.28 19.32 1.83
N ASP A 32 -2.05 19.33 0.74
CA ASP A 32 -3.14 18.39 0.52
C ASP A 32 -2.63 16.95 0.57
N TRP A 33 -3.30 16.08 1.31
CA TRP A 33 -2.86 14.69 1.46
C TRP A 33 -2.80 13.96 0.13
N HIS A 34 -3.67 14.31 -0.82
CA HIS A 34 -3.68 13.74 -2.17
C HIS A 34 -2.38 13.99 -2.97
N THR A 35 -1.57 14.97 -2.59
CA THR A 35 -0.28 15.24 -3.26
C THR A 35 0.83 14.27 -2.85
N GLY A 36 0.61 13.41 -1.85
CA GLY A 36 1.58 12.46 -1.34
C GLY A 36 1.11 11.00 -1.35
N THR A 37 1.92 10.14 -0.71
CA THR A 37 1.54 8.75 -0.39
C THR A 37 0.73 8.76 0.90
N MET A 38 -0.57 8.50 0.80
CA MET A 38 -1.48 8.52 1.94
C MET A 38 -1.50 7.17 2.64
N HIS A 39 -1.41 7.20 3.97
CA HIS A 39 -1.43 6.02 4.83
C HIS A 39 -2.59 6.15 5.82
N HIS A 40 -3.67 5.40 5.64
CA HIS A 40 -4.72 5.29 6.66
C HIS A 40 -4.34 4.20 7.64
N LEU A 41 -3.84 4.59 8.80
CA LEU A 41 -3.50 3.64 9.86
C LEU A 41 -4.77 3.14 10.55
N ILE A 42 -4.85 1.83 10.73
CA ILE A 42 -5.92 1.18 11.48
C ILE A 42 -5.31 0.28 12.55
N GLU A 43 -6.15 -0.25 13.44
CA GLU A 43 -5.70 -1.25 14.39
C GLU A 43 -5.09 -2.42 13.61
N ARG A 44 -3.78 -2.65 13.80
CA ARG A 44 -3.05 -3.81 13.26
C ARG A 44 -3.07 -3.91 11.73
N GLY A 45 -3.18 -2.77 11.05
CA GLY A 45 -3.08 -2.69 9.59
C GLY A 45 -3.04 -1.25 9.08
N TRP A 46 -2.98 -1.08 7.76
CA TRP A 46 -3.04 0.22 7.11
C TRP A 46 -3.41 0.12 5.64
N PHE A 47 -4.07 1.16 5.12
CA PHE A 47 -4.34 1.32 3.69
C PHE A 47 -3.31 2.28 3.08
N TRP A 48 -2.88 1.99 1.85
CA TRP A 48 -2.26 3.02 1.00
C TRP A 48 -3.21 3.50 -0.06
N ILE A 49 -3.18 4.81 -0.31
CA ILE A 49 -3.83 5.46 -1.45
C ILE A 49 -2.76 6.30 -2.16
N ILE A 50 -2.33 5.86 -3.34
CA ILE A 50 -1.24 6.46 -4.10
C ILE A 50 -1.77 6.84 -5.49
N PRO A 51 -2.27 8.08 -5.64
CA PRO A 51 -2.76 8.57 -6.93
C PRO A 51 -1.62 8.73 -7.94
N PHE A 52 -1.88 8.41 -9.20
CA PHE A 52 -0.98 8.74 -10.31
C PHE A 52 -1.45 9.99 -11.08
N ASP A 53 -2.62 10.53 -10.75
CA ASP A 53 -3.24 11.73 -11.31
C ASP A 53 -3.00 13.00 -10.47
N ASN A 54 -2.18 12.92 -9.42
CA ASN A 54 -1.93 14.04 -8.50
C ASN A 54 -0.89 15.06 -9.00
N HIS A 55 -0.44 14.94 -10.24
CA HIS A 55 0.45 15.90 -10.90
C HIS A 55 -0.24 16.52 -12.11
N LYS A 56 -0.15 17.85 -12.27
CA LYS A 56 -0.83 18.62 -13.33
C LYS A 56 -0.57 18.12 -14.76
N ASP A 57 0.61 17.54 -14.99
CA ASP A 57 1.04 17.03 -16.30
C ASP A 57 0.76 15.53 -16.47
N SER A 58 0.28 14.85 -15.42
CA SER A 58 -0.09 13.44 -15.51
C SER A 58 -1.42 13.28 -16.24
N ARG A 59 -1.49 12.27 -17.12
CA ARG A 59 -2.73 11.82 -17.77
C ARG A 59 -3.19 10.46 -17.26
N ASN A 60 -2.55 9.93 -16.23
CA ASN A 60 -2.81 8.60 -15.71
C ASN A 60 -3.93 8.65 -14.67
N PRO A 61 -5.17 8.22 -14.97
CA PRO A 61 -6.31 8.36 -14.06
C PRO A 61 -6.30 7.31 -12.93
N LEU A 62 -5.26 6.49 -12.86
CA LEU A 62 -5.19 5.38 -11.93
C LEU A 62 -4.72 5.84 -10.54
N CYS A 63 -5.22 5.14 -9.54
CA CYS A 63 -4.74 5.21 -8.18
C CYS A 63 -4.34 3.80 -7.72
N SER A 64 -3.12 3.65 -7.23
CA SER A 64 -2.70 2.44 -6.56
C SER A 64 -3.29 2.38 -5.16
N VAL A 65 -3.94 1.26 -4.87
CA VAL A 65 -4.67 1.03 -3.63
C VAL A 65 -4.22 -0.31 -3.05
N GLY A 66 -4.00 -0.33 -1.75
CA GLY A 66 -3.75 -1.57 -1.06
C GLY A 66 -4.01 -1.48 0.43
N LEU A 67 -4.07 -2.65 1.03
CA LEU A 67 -4.34 -2.85 2.44
C LEU A 67 -3.34 -3.89 2.95
N THR A 68 -2.60 -3.52 3.98
CA THR A 68 -1.64 -4.38 4.66
C THR A 68 -2.09 -4.59 6.09
N MET A 69 -2.10 -5.83 6.55
CA MET A 69 -2.67 -6.20 7.83
C MET A 69 -1.90 -7.33 8.51
N ASP A 70 -1.93 -7.37 9.84
CA ASP A 70 -1.35 -8.47 10.59
C ASP A 70 -2.28 -9.68 10.61
N GLU A 71 -1.86 -10.74 9.93
CA GLU A 71 -2.63 -11.98 9.77
C GLU A 71 -3.04 -12.65 11.09
N ARG A 72 -2.33 -12.37 12.19
CA ARG A 72 -2.69 -12.90 13.52
C ARG A 72 -3.93 -12.20 14.12
N THR A 73 -4.20 -10.98 13.67
CA THR A 73 -5.39 -10.20 14.07
C THR A 73 -6.48 -10.31 13.01
N TYR A 74 -6.10 -10.31 11.73
CA TYR A 74 -7.01 -10.44 10.59
C TYR A 74 -6.56 -11.62 9.70
N PRO A 75 -6.95 -12.86 10.03
CA PRO A 75 -6.60 -14.03 9.24
C PRO A 75 -7.11 -13.91 7.82
N LYS A 76 -6.34 -14.41 6.84
CA LYS A 76 -6.77 -14.46 5.44
C LYS A 76 -8.04 -15.33 5.34
N PRO A 77 -9.17 -14.78 4.90
CA PRO A 77 -10.40 -15.55 4.78
C PRO A 77 -10.28 -16.56 3.63
N LYS A 78 -11.05 -17.65 3.72
CA LYS A 78 -10.99 -18.77 2.74
C LYS A 78 -12.20 -18.82 1.82
N ASP A 79 -13.26 -18.12 2.19
CA ASP A 79 -14.61 -18.22 1.65
C ASP A 79 -15.06 -16.92 0.94
N ILE A 80 -14.26 -15.86 0.99
CA ILE A 80 -14.52 -14.60 0.30
C ILE A 80 -13.35 -14.18 -0.58
N THR A 81 -13.66 -13.41 -1.62
CA THR A 81 -12.69 -12.81 -2.53
C THR A 81 -11.93 -11.66 -1.85
N PRO A 82 -10.71 -11.29 -2.35
CA PRO A 82 -10.00 -10.12 -1.86
C PRO A 82 -10.80 -8.82 -1.94
N GLU A 83 -11.65 -8.69 -2.96
CA GLU A 83 -12.52 -7.51 -3.14
C GLU A 83 -13.58 -7.42 -2.04
N GLN A 84 -14.24 -8.54 -1.73
CA GLN A 84 -15.18 -8.62 -0.61
C GLN A 84 -14.49 -8.34 0.73
N GLU A 85 -13.29 -8.88 0.95
CA GLU A 85 -12.51 -8.60 2.16
C GLU A 85 -12.17 -7.09 2.25
N PHE A 86 -11.74 -6.47 1.15
CA PHE A 86 -11.45 -5.04 1.11
C PHE A 86 -12.71 -4.19 1.43
N GLU A 87 -13.86 -4.53 0.87
CA GLU A 87 -15.13 -3.85 1.16
C GLU A 87 -15.55 -3.98 2.63
N LEU A 88 -15.36 -5.15 3.27
CA LEU A 88 -15.59 -5.31 4.71
C LEU A 88 -14.71 -4.37 5.55
N PHE A 89 -13.45 -4.17 5.11
CA PHE A 89 -12.56 -3.21 5.74
C PHE A 89 -13.01 -1.76 5.50
N LEU A 90 -13.47 -1.41 4.29
CA LEU A 90 -14.06 -0.10 4.04
C LEU A 90 -15.30 0.15 4.92
N ASP A 91 -16.17 -0.84 5.09
CA ASP A 91 -17.34 -0.76 5.97
C ASP A 91 -16.95 -0.48 7.43
N LYS A 92 -15.86 -1.09 7.90
CA LYS A 92 -15.31 -0.84 9.24
C LYS A 92 -14.72 0.58 9.39
N TYR A 93 -14.26 1.18 8.30
CA TYR A 93 -13.60 2.50 8.31
C TYR A 93 -14.29 3.49 7.34
N PRO A 94 -15.46 4.05 7.72
CA PRO A 94 -16.24 4.94 6.85
C PRO A 94 -15.48 6.17 6.34
N ALA A 95 -14.48 6.66 7.09
CA ALA A 95 -13.64 7.76 6.64
C ALA A 95 -12.88 7.41 5.35
N VAL A 96 -12.30 6.21 5.28
CA VAL A 96 -11.59 5.70 4.10
C VAL A 96 -12.59 5.39 2.98
N LYS A 97 -13.71 4.73 3.33
CA LYS A 97 -14.77 4.35 2.38
C LYS A 97 -15.28 5.51 1.53
N ARG A 98 -15.36 6.72 2.08
CA ARG A 98 -15.82 7.91 1.32
C ARG A 98 -14.98 8.20 0.07
N GLN A 99 -13.71 7.80 0.04
CA GLN A 99 -12.87 7.95 -1.15
C GLN A 99 -13.27 7.02 -2.30
N PHE A 100 -13.91 5.89 -1.99
CA PHE A 100 -14.26 4.85 -2.94
C PHE A 100 -15.68 5.00 -3.51
N VAL A 101 -16.45 5.99 -3.06
CA VAL A 101 -17.81 6.24 -3.58
C VAL A 101 -17.75 6.65 -5.05
N GLY A 102 -18.15 5.75 -5.93
CA GLY A 102 -18.10 5.92 -7.39
C GLY A 102 -16.75 5.54 -8.02
N ALA A 103 -15.80 5.03 -7.24
CA ALA A 103 -14.55 4.50 -7.76
C ALA A 103 -14.77 3.10 -8.35
N SER A 104 -13.89 2.67 -9.25
CA SER A 104 -13.98 1.35 -9.87
C SER A 104 -12.60 0.70 -9.98
N LYS A 105 -12.53 -0.58 -9.62
CA LYS A 105 -11.35 -1.43 -9.79
C LYS A 105 -11.07 -1.62 -11.29
N VAL A 106 -9.81 -1.51 -11.70
CA VAL A 106 -9.39 -1.70 -13.11
C VAL A 106 -8.36 -2.81 -13.31
N ARG A 107 -7.92 -3.44 -12.22
CA ARG A 107 -7.00 -4.59 -12.24
C ARG A 107 -7.47 -5.65 -11.26
N GLU A 108 -7.09 -6.90 -11.49
CA GLU A 108 -7.34 -7.95 -10.51
C GLU A 108 -6.57 -7.70 -9.21
N TRP A 109 -7.17 -8.12 -8.10
CA TRP A 109 -6.53 -8.07 -6.81
C TRP A 109 -5.39 -9.07 -6.73
N VAL A 110 -4.24 -8.61 -6.28
CA VAL A 110 -3.20 -9.49 -5.73
C VAL A 110 -3.44 -9.60 -4.23
N SER A 111 -3.46 -10.80 -3.68
CA SER A 111 -3.64 -11.06 -2.23
C SER A 111 -2.58 -12.04 -1.75
N THR A 112 -1.58 -11.53 -1.05
CA THR A 112 -0.42 -12.29 -0.61
C THR A 112 -0.74 -13.09 0.65
N ASP A 113 0.11 -14.08 0.93
CA ASP A 113 0.26 -14.59 2.29
C ASP A 113 1.26 -13.68 3.03
N ARG A 114 2.02 -14.24 3.98
CA ARG A 114 3.03 -13.49 4.72
C ARG A 114 4.07 -12.84 3.79
N LEU A 115 4.29 -11.54 3.97
CA LEU A 115 5.26 -10.75 3.20
C LEU A 115 6.71 -10.92 3.66
N GLN A 116 6.93 -11.12 4.96
CA GLN A 116 8.27 -11.03 5.54
C GLN A 116 9.10 -12.27 5.25
N TYR A 117 10.30 -12.07 4.72
CA TYR A 117 11.35 -13.08 4.60
C TYR A 117 12.73 -12.43 4.68
N SER A 118 13.74 -13.24 4.96
CA SER A 118 15.14 -12.80 4.95
C SER A 118 16.07 -13.98 4.64
N SER A 119 17.13 -13.71 3.89
CA SER A 119 18.21 -14.66 3.61
C SER A 119 19.27 -14.60 4.70
N LYS A 120 19.91 -15.74 4.99
CA LYS A 120 21.04 -15.80 5.94
C LYS A 120 22.36 -15.30 5.34
N GLN A 121 22.48 -15.38 4.01
CA GLN A 121 23.65 -14.96 3.24
C GLN A 121 23.15 -14.33 1.93
N THR A 122 23.75 -13.21 1.54
CA THR A 122 23.31 -12.39 0.38
C THR A 122 24.41 -12.20 -0.66
N ILE A 123 25.63 -12.67 -0.39
CA ILE A 123 26.77 -12.64 -1.32
C ILE A 123 27.57 -13.94 -1.22
N GLY A 124 28.20 -14.32 -2.32
CA GLY A 124 29.16 -15.43 -2.38
C GLY A 124 30.05 -15.31 -3.62
N ASP A 125 30.94 -16.29 -3.83
CA ASP A 125 31.78 -16.31 -5.03
C ASP A 125 30.90 -16.31 -6.28
N ARG A 126 31.06 -15.27 -7.11
CA ARG A 126 30.32 -15.06 -8.38
C ARG A 126 28.81 -14.85 -8.27
N TRP A 127 28.26 -14.47 -7.10
CA TRP A 127 26.84 -14.11 -7.01
C TRP A 127 26.51 -13.12 -5.88
N CYS A 128 25.42 -12.36 -6.08
CA CYS A 128 24.81 -11.49 -5.08
C CYS A 128 23.28 -11.54 -5.19
N LEU A 129 22.59 -11.55 -4.05
CA LEU A 129 21.14 -11.35 -3.98
C LEU A 129 20.85 -9.86 -3.80
N MET A 130 20.14 -9.28 -4.76
CA MET A 130 19.65 -7.89 -4.69
C MET A 130 18.56 -7.76 -3.63
N SER A 131 18.31 -6.53 -3.15
CA SER A 131 17.39 -6.21 -2.04
C SER A 131 16.15 -7.11 -1.94
N HIS A 132 15.26 -7.09 -2.94
CA HIS A 132 14.03 -7.90 -2.93
C HIS A 132 14.27 -9.42 -3.06
N ALA A 133 15.42 -9.89 -3.53
CA ALA A 133 15.78 -11.32 -3.45
C ALA A 133 16.35 -11.69 -2.08
N ALA A 134 17.01 -10.75 -1.40
CA ALA A 134 17.64 -10.94 -0.10
C ALA A 134 16.62 -10.91 1.05
N GLY A 135 15.63 -10.03 1.01
CA GLY A 135 14.62 -9.91 2.06
C GLY A 135 13.59 -8.82 1.81
N PHE A 136 12.44 -8.93 2.46
CA PHE A 136 11.38 -7.93 2.44
C PHE A 136 10.66 -7.87 3.79
N LEU A 137 10.15 -6.68 4.15
CA LEU A 137 9.47 -6.45 5.43
C LEU A 137 8.01 -6.03 5.24
N ASP A 138 7.80 -4.82 4.74
CA ASP A 138 6.48 -4.21 4.61
C ASP A 138 6.57 -3.07 3.58
N PRO A 139 5.50 -2.77 2.83
CA PRO A 139 5.48 -1.59 1.97
C PRO A 139 5.51 -0.26 2.76
N LEU A 140 5.26 -0.28 4.08
CA LEU A 140 5.26 0.93 4.89
C LEU A 140 6.64 1.61 4.84
N PHE A 141 6.64 2.92 4.57
CA PHE A 141 7.84 3.75 4.35
C PHE A 141 8.65 3.45 3.08
N SER A 142 8.16 2.60 2.18
CA SER A 142 8.74 2.38 0.84
C SER A 142 10.23 2.04 0.82
N ARG A 143 10.75 1.39 1.86
CA ARG A 143 12.20 1.09 2.03
C ARG A 143 12.77 0.14 0.99
N GLY A 144 11.94 -0.65 0.31
CA GLY A 144 12.42 -1.61 -0.71
C GLY A 144 13.15 -0.94 -1.86
N LEU A 145 12.65 0.22 -2.34
CA LEU A 145 13.28 0.95 -3.44
C LEU A 145 14.60 1.60 -3.01
N SER A 146 14.62 2.28 -1.86
CA SER A 146 15.86 2.90 -1.37
C SER A 146 16.96 1.86 -1.15
N ASN A 147 16.63 0.74 -0.52
CA ASN A 147 17.57 -0.35 -0.29
C ASN A 147 18.05 -0.98 -1.61
N THR A 148 17.17 -1.08 -2.60
CA THR A 148 17.56 -1.58 -3.93
C THR A 148 18.57 -0.66 -4.60
N LEU A 149 18.33 0.65 -4.57
CA LEU A 149 19.24 1.64 -5.15
C LEU A 149 20.60 1.64 -4.45
N GLU A 150 20.61 1.59 -3.11
CA GLU A 150 21.84 1.50 -2.31
C GLU A 150 22.66 0.24 -2.65
N VAL A 151 22.00 -0.91 -2.84
CA VAL A 151 22.72 -2.15 -3.22
C VAL A 151 23.28 -2.05 -4.64
N VAL A 152 22.57 -1.44 -5.58
CA VAL A 152 23.09 -1.23 -6.94
C VAL A 152 24.34 -0.34 -6.89
N ASP A 153 24.24 0.82 -6.23
CA ASP A 153 25.36 1.77 -6.09
C ASP A 153 26.60 1.13 -5.45
N ALA A 154 26.41 0.30 -4.42
CA ALA A 154 27.51 -0.39 -3.75
C ALA A 154 28.17 -1.51 -4.59
N LEU A 155 27.52 -1.98 -5.66
CA LEU A 155 28.00 -3.08 -6.51
C LEU A 155 28.55 -2.62 -7.86
N THR A 156 28.43 -1.33 -8.19
CA THR A 156 28.98 -0.71 -9.40
C THR A 156 30.26 0.03 -9.11
#